data_AF-A0AA91Z2D3-F1
#
_entry.id   AF-A0AA91Z2D3-F1
#
_cell.length_a   1.000
_cell.length_b   1.000
_cell.length_c   1.000
_cell.angle_alpha   90.00
_cell.angle_beta   90.00
_cell.angle_gamma   90.00
#
_symmetry.space_group_name_H-M   'P 1'
#
loop_
_entity.id
_entity.type
_entity.pdbx_description
1 polymer ?
#
loop_
_entity_poly.entity_id
_entity_poly.type
_entity_poly.pdbx_seq_one_letter_code
_entity_poly.pdbx_strand_id
1 'polypeptide(L)'
;MQTLDQIYNPEIKEQFIKENNYEGGSANTVRYFFAKTGYIEHILKKDLFNFSLIEVEKALYNANPLNYDMGKQYVNWINKYLTWAVGEKAYRDNNDNVIKPYVNDKQWIKKFIDPNNRIHFTKDEILDMIKNESTQSKVLTMLIFDGVFGTQMSEIRNLMKKDINWEKKTVTISDRNGAEIKLSDETIEYLKILTESNIDRRRTEDGGIKDYVLVNNDYVMSPVISQKAREDYNEPVSYPTLLTRFVSEVNDYDIKLTPVGLNRSGMIYQGYLMSKDSGILTKEQQRIIGENYNTSRYSAGKRAINLSHLRKWLNADNIEELYDIEVEVEA
;
A
#
# COMPACT_ATOMS: atom_id res chain seq x y z
N MET A 1 17.91 -1.39 -3.34
CA MET A 1 17.52 -2.81 -3.39
C MET A 1 18.56 -3.59 -2.61
N GLN A 2 18.23 -4.13 -1.43
CA GLN A 2 19.16 -4.97 -0.65
C GLN A 2 19.24 -6.34 -1.31
N THR A 3 20.43 -6.76 -1.75
CA THR A 3 20.66 -8.06 -2.41
C THR A 3 20.82 -9.17 -1.36
N LEU A 4 20.60 -10.42 -1.77
CA LEU A 4 20.78 -11.62 -0.92
C LEU A 4 22.19 -11.71 -0.31
N ASP A 5 23.17 -10.98 -0.85
CA ASP A 5 24.55 -10.88 -0.37
C ASP A 5 24.68 -10.24 1.03
N GLN A 6 23.59 -9.68 1.56
CA GLN A 6 23.55 -9.06 2.89
C GLN A 6 23.11 -10.02 4.01
N ILE A 7 22.77 -11.27 3.67
CA ILE A 7 22.36 -12.27 4.66
C ILE A 7 23.60 -12.82 5.37
N TYR A 8 23.62 -12.74 6.70
CA TYR A 8 24.65 -13.38 7.52
C TYR A 8 24.40 -14.90 7.61
N ASN A 9 25.45 -15.71 7.42
CA ASN A 9 25.38 -17.18 7.37
C ASN A 9 24.24 -17.71 6.47
N PRO A 10 24.24 -17.37 5.16
CA PRO A 10 23.11 -17.64 4.27
C PRO A 10 22.76 -19.13 4.22
N GLU A 11 23.74 -20.03 4.33
CA GLU A 11 23.53 -21.48 4.31
C GLU A 11 22.60 -21.94 5.46
N ILE A 12 22.79 -21.40 6.66
CA ILE A 12 21.99 -21.74 7.84
C ILE A 12 20.57 -21.16 7.70
N LYS A 13 20.44 -19.94 7.19
CA LYS A 13 19.13 -19.30 6.97
C LYS A 13 18.33 -20.04 5.89
N GLU A 14 18.98 -20.45 4.81
CA GLU A 14 18.35 -21.24 3.75
C GLU A 14 17.93 -22.62 4.24
N GLN A 15 18.70 -23.23 5.14
CA GLN A 15 18.30 -24.48 5.79
C GLN A 15 17.01 -24.29 6.60
N PHE A 16 16.95 -23.25 7.45
CA PHE A 16 15.75 -22.92 8.22
C PHE A 16 14.53 -22.70 7.30
N ILE A 17 14.70 -21.96 6.21
CA ILE A 17 13.63 -21.66 5.25
C ILE A 17 13.07 -22.95 4.65
N LYS A 18 13.94 -23.86 4.22
CA LYS A 18 13.56 -25.16 3.64
C LYS A 18 12.86 -26.06 4.66
N GLU A 19 13.44 -26.21 5.85
CA GLU A 19 12.91 -27.12 6.88
C GLU A 19 11.56 -26.64 7.46
N ASN A 20 11.28 -25.34 7.40
CA ASN A 20 9.99 -24.76 7.82
C ASN A 20 8.97 -24.66 6.67
N ASN A 21 9.24 -25.29 5.52
CA ASN A 21 8.35 -25.36 4.34
C ASN A 21 7.89 -23.97 3.85
N TYR A 22 8.78 -22.97 3.91
CA TYR A 22 8.48 -21.69 3.25
C TYR A 22 8.72 -21.84 1.75
N GLU A 23 7.68 -21.57 0.95
CA GLU A 23 7.73 -21.70 -0.52
C GLU A 23 7.46 -20.37 -1.23
N GLY A 24 7.95 -20.25 -2.46
CA GLY A 24 7.67 -19.14 -3.38
C GLY A 24 7.87 -17.75 -2.75
N GLY A 25 6.82 -16.94 -2.77
CA GLY A 25 6.85 -15.56 -2.23
C GLY A 25 7.08 -15.49 -0.72
N SER A 26 6.61 -16.48 0.04
CA SER A 26 6.83 -16.53 1.49
C SER A 26 8.31 -16.73 1.83
N ALA A 27 9.00 -17.61 1.08
CA ALA A 27 10.44 -17.80 1.23
C ALA A 27 11.22 -16.51 0.94
N ASN A 28 10.87 -15.80 -0.14
CA ASN A 28 11.51 -14.52 -0.48
C ASN A 28 11.30 -13.45 0.59
N THR A 29 10.13 -13.42 1.21
CA THR A 29 9.83 -12.47 2.29
C THR A 29 10.69 -12.75 3.53
N VAL A 30 10.87 -14.03 3.89
CA VAL A 30 11.74 -14.43 5.00
C VAL A 30 13.21 -14.15 4.69
N ARG A 31 13.69 -14.39 3.46
CA ARG A 31 15.05 -14.00 3.03
C ARG A 31 15.29 -12.50 3.15
N TYR A 32 14.32 -11.70 2.69
CA TYR A 32 14.41 -10.24 2.79
C TYR A 32 14.48 -9.76 4.25
N PHE A 33 13.73 -10.42 5.15
CA PHE A 33 13.86 -10.18 6.57
C PHE A 33 15.27 -10.52 7.11
N PHE A 34 15.83 -11.67 6.75
CA PHE A 34 17.21 -12.00 7.17
C PHE A 34 18.26 -11.06 6.57
N ALA A 35 18.05 -10.53 5.36
CA ALA A 35 18.94 -9.50 4.81
C ALA A 35 18.88 -8.21 5.63
N LYS A 36 17.68 -7.83 6.10
CA LYS A 36 17.48 -6.67 6.99
C LYS A 36 18.15 -6.84 8.36
N THR A 37 18.12 -8.04 8.94
CA THR A 37 18.83 -8.29 10.21
C THR A 37 20.33 -8.49 10.02
N GLY A 38 20.73 -8.93 8.82
CA GLY A 38 22.11 -9.27 8.47
C GLY A 38 23.10 -8.15 8.74
N TYR A 39 22.72 -6.89 8.54
CA TYR A 39 23.57 -5.73 8.89
C TYR A 39 24.03 -5.76 10.36
N ILE A 40 23.11 -6.03 11.30
CA ILE A 40 23.43 -6.12 12.73
C ILE A 40 24.23 -7.40 13.02
N GLU A 41 23.91 -8.52 12.37
CA GLU A 41 24.66 -9.78 12.49
C GLU A 41 26.13 -9.63 12.03
N HIS A 42 26.36 -8.91 10.93
CA HIS A 42 27.72 -8.59 10.45
C HIS A 42 28.49 -7.68 11.41
N ILE A 43 27.84 -6.64 11.97
CA ILE A 43 28.46 -5.75 12.96
C ILE A 43 28.87 -6.51 14.22
N LEU A 44 27.96 -7.34 14.74
CA LEU A 44 28.18 -8.11 15.96
C LEU A 44 29.02 -9.38 15.71
N LYS A 45 29.29 -9.72 14.45
CA LYS A 45 29.94 -10.96 13.99
C LYS A 45 29.32 -12.20 14.66
N LYS A 46 28.00 -12.20 14.72
CA LYS A 46 27.21 -13.14 15.51
C LYS A 46 25.90 -13.39 14.79
N ASP A 47 25.49 -14.65 14.75
CA ASP A 47 24.22 -15.01 14.14
C ASP A 47 23.05 -14.57 15.04
N LEU A 48 21.94 -14.16 14.43
CA LEU A 48 20.68 -13.80 15.07
C LEU A 48 20.23 -14.85 16.10
N PHE A 49 20.41 -16.15 15.84
CA PHE A 49 20.02 -17.16 16.83
C PHE A 49 20.81 -17.06 18.13
N ASN A 50 22.00 -16.47 18.12
CA ASN A 50 22.82 -16.29 19.31
C ASN A 50 22.55 -14.98 20.05
N PHE A 51 21.75 -14.06 19.51
CA PHE A 51 21.54 -12.73 20.08
C PHE A 51 20.90 -12.76 21.48
N SER A 52 21.38 -11.87 22.35
CA SER A 52 20.70 -11.44 23.56
C SER A 52 19.46 -10.61 23.22
N LEU A 53 18.57 -10.37 24.20
CA LEU A 53 17.37 -9.56 23.97
C LEU A 53 17.71 -8.19 23.38
N ILE A 54 18.70 -7.48 23.95
CA ILE A 54 19.12 -6.14 23.49
C ILE A 54 19.64 -6.18 22.04
N GLU A 55 20.35 -7.24 21.65
CA GLU A 55 20.84 -7.40 20.27
C GLU A 55 19.69 -7.70 19.30
N VAL A 56 18.70 -8.48 19.72
CA VAL A 56 17.47 -8.68 18.94
C VAL A 56 16.71 -7.37 18.76
N GLU A 57 16.60 -6.56 19.81
CA GLU A 57 15.97 -5.24 19.73
C GLU A 57 16.68 -4.35 18.69
N LYS A 58 18.02 -4.31 18.69
CA LYS A 58 18.80 -3.59 17.66
C LYS A 58 18.52 -4.11 16.25
N ALA A 59 18.40 -5.42 16.08
CA ALA A 59 18.04 -6.02 14.79
C ALA A 59 16.64 -5.61 14.33
N LEU A 60 15.66 -5.56 15.25
CA LEU A 60 14.30 -5.13 14.96
C LEU A 60 14.22 -3.64 14.62
N TYR A 61 14.95 -2.77 15.34
CA TYR A 61 15.08 -1.36 14.99
C TYR A 61 15.69 -1.17 13.59
N ASN A 62 16.75 -1.92 13.27
CA ASN A 62 17.36 -1.86 11.94
C ASN A 62 16.43 -2.40 10.83
N ALA A 63 15.65 -3.44 11.13
CA ALA A 63 14.69 -3.98 10.18
C ALA A 63 13.53 -3.01 9.88
N ASN A 64 13.30 -2.03 10.75
CA ASN A 64 12.35 -0.91 10.61
C ASN A 64 10.99 -1.36 10.04
N PRO A 65 10.21 -2.15 10.80
CA PRO A 65 8.88 -2.58 10.36
C PRO A 65 7.97 -1.38 10.07
N LEU A 66 7.22 -1.45 8.98
CA LEU A 66 6.34 -0.35 8.55
C LEU A 66 5.08 -0.18 9.38
N ASN A 67 4.63 -1.25 10.05
CA ASN A 67 3.42 -1.25 10.86
C ASN A 67 3.44 -2.42 11.85
N TYR A 68 2.42 -2.47 12.71
CA TYR A 68 2.30 -3.47 13.76
C TYR A 68 2.26 -4.90 13.23
N ASP A 69 1.51 -5.16 12.16
CA ASP A 69 1.42 -6.49 11.57
C ASP A 69 2.77 -6.97 11.03
N MET A 70 3.55 -6.08 10.40
CA MET A 70 4.90 -6.37 9.94
C MET A 70 5.85 -6.61 11.12
N GLY A 71 5.79 -5.76 12.15
CA GLY A 71 6.59 -5.94 13.38
C GLY A 71 6.30 -7.28 14.06
N LYS A 72 5.01 -7.63 14.20
CA LYS A 72 4.57 -8.91 14.73
C LYS A 72 5.04 -10.09 13.88
N GLN A 73 5.02 -9.96 12.55
CA GLN A 73 5.57 -11.00 11.67
C GLN A 73 7.08 -11.18 11.87
N TYR A 74 7.84 -10.09 11.96
CA TYR A 74 9.28 -10.13 12.20
C TYR A 74 9.59 -10.83 13.53
N VAL A 75 8.92 -10.43 14.61
CA VAL A 75 9.07 -11.08 15.93
C VAL A 75 8.72 -12.57 15.86
N ASN A 76 7.67 -12.95 15.13
CA ASN A 76 7.33 -14.36 14.92
C ASN A 76 8.40 -15.14 14.14
N TRP A 77 9.00 -14.55 13.11
CA TRP A 77 10.10 -15.18 12.36
C TRP A 77 11.33 -15.36 13.23
N ILE A 78 11.71 -14.35 14.01
CA ILE A 78 12.80 -14.48 14.99
C ILE A 78 12.46 -15.60 15.98
N ASN A 79 11.22 -15.66 16.47
CA ASN A 79 10.84 -16.63 17.51
C ASN A 79 10.93 -18.06 16.98
N LYS A 80 10.45 -18.28 15.75
CA LYS A 80 10.58 -19.56 15.06
C LYS A 80 12.04 -19.91 14.79
N TYR A 81 12.83 -18.94 14.33
CA TYR A 81 14.24 -19.14 14.02
C TYR A 81 15.07 -19.52 15.25
N LEU A 82 14.90 -18.79 16.35
CA LEU A 82 15.56 -19.09 17.64
C LEU A 82 15.11 -20.46 18.18
N THR A 83 13.82 -20.78 18.09
CA THR A 83 13.30 -22.08 18.56
C THR A 83 13.87 -23.24 17.75
N TRP A 84 13.92 -23.11 16.42
CA TRP A 84 14.50 -24.10 15.51
C TRP A 84 16.00 -24.30 15.77
N ALA A 85 16.74 -23.20 15.94
CA ALA A 85 18.19 -23.23 16.19
C ALA A 85 18.55 -23.82 17.57
N VAL A 86 17.74 -23.54 18.60
CA VAL A 86 17.89 -24.10 19.96
C VAL A 86 17.52 -25.58 20.01
N GLY A 87 16.38 -25.96 19.42
CA GLY A 87 15.81 -27.30 19.57
C GLY A 87 16.44 -28.33 18.63
N GLU A 88 16.21 -28.16 17.33
CA GLU A 88 16.41 -29.23 16.34
C GLU A 88 17.87 -29.37 15.88
N LYS A 89 18.67 -28.30 16.01
CA LYS A 89 20.02 -28.25 15.46
C LYS A 89 21.12 -28.04 16.49
N ALA A 90 20.77 -27.71 17.73
CA ALA A 90 21.72 -27.38 18.80
C ALA A 90 22.80 -26.36 18.37
N TYR A 91 22.43 -25.38 17.54
CA TYR A 91 23.36 -24.35 17.05
C TYR A 91 23.74 -23.34 18.15
N ARG A 92 23.14 -23.44 19.33
CA ARG A 92 23.24 -22.47 20.41
C ARG A 92 23.81 -23.10 21.67
N ASP A 93 24.73 -22.39 22.32
CA ASP A 93 25.30 -22.80 23.61
C ASP A 93 24.32 -22.61 24.79
N ASN A 94 23.27 -21.80 24.60
CA ASN A 94 22.24 -21.51 25.60
C ASN A 94 20.85 -21.87 25.05
N ASN A 95 20.03 -22.57 25.83
CA ASN A 95 18.72 -23.09 25.44
C ASN A 95 17.57 -22.07 25.54
N ASP A 96 17.85 -20.81 25.88
CA ASP A 96 16.81 -19.81 26.10
C ASP A 96 16.45 -19.01 24.84
N ASN A 97 15.19 -19.12 24.41
CA ASN A 97 14.59 -18.22 23.44
C ASN A 97 14.19 -16.90 24.13
N VAL A 98 15.09 -15.91 24.03
CA VAL A 98 15.00 -14.62 24.73
C VAL A 98 13.78 -13.77 24.37
N ILE A 99 13.14 -14.02 23.22
CA ILE A 99 12.00 -13.22 22.77
C ILE A 99 10.63 -13.87 23.03
N LYS A 100 10.62 -15.13 23.50
CA LYS A 100 9.38 -15.88 23.76
C LYS A 100 8.36 -15.12 24.63
N PRO A 101 8.76 -14.38 25.68
CA PRO A 101 7.81 -13.58 26.49
C PRO A 101 7.15 -12.42 25.72
N TYR A 102 7.78 -11.92 24.66
CA TYR A 102 7.39 -10.69 23.97
C TYR A 102 6.62 -10.90 22.66
N VAL A 103 6.44 -12.15 22.22
CA VAL A 103 5.82 -12.50 20.92
C VAL A 103 4.42 -11.89 20.74
N ASN A 104 3.68 -11.71 21.84
CA ASN A 104 2.33 -11.13 21.84
C ASN A 104 2.25 -9.76 22.53
N ASP A 105 3.38 -9.17 22.90
CA ASP A 105 3.40 -7.87 23.58
C ASP A 105 3.24 -6.73 22.57
N LYS A 106 2.04 -6.14 22.51
CA LYS A 106 1.71 -5.05 21.58
C LYS A 106 2.59 -3.81 21.81
N GLN A 107 2.89 -3.48 23.07
CA GLN A 107 3.66 -2.28 23.40
C GLN A 107 5.14 -2.47 23.05
N TRP A 108 5.68 -3.64 23.36
CA TRP A 108 7.06 -3.97 23.01
C TRP A 108 7.27 -4.02 21.49
N ILE A 109 6.32 -4.53 20.71
CA ILE A 109 6.43 -4.50 19.24
C ILE A 109 6.33 -3.08 18.69
N LYS A 110 5.43 -2.25 19.25
CA LYS A 110 5.19 -0.88 18.77
C LYS A 110 6.45 0.01 18.83
N LYS A 111 7.35 -0.21 19.79
CA LYS A 111 8.56 0.63 19.93
C LYS A 111 9.54 0.56 18.75
N PHE A 112 9.45 -0.47 17.91
CA PHE A 112 10.34 -0.66 16.74
C PHE A 112 9.78 -0.04 15.46
N ILE A 113 8.56 0.48 15.50
CA ILE A 113 7.89 1.08 14.35
C ILE A 113 8.17 2.57 14.41
N ASP A 114 8.79 3.09 13.35
CA ASP A 114 8.98 4.53 13.20
C ASP A 114 7.61 5.19 12.99
N PRO A 115 7.17 6.12 13.86
CA PRO A 115 5.91 6.82 13.69
C PRO A 115 5.88 7.67 12.42
N ASN A 116 7.03 8.02 11.83
CA ASN A 116 7.10 8.75 10.57
C ASN A 116 6.89 7.85 9.34
N ASN A 117 6.93 6.52 9.48
CA ASN A 117 6.65 5.59 8.38
C ASN A 117 5.14 5.41 8.13
N ARG A 118 4.41 6.53 8.02
CA ARG A 118 2.96 6.51 7.75
C ARG A 118 2.70 5.99 6.34
N ILE A 119 1.74 5.07 6.24
CA ILE A 119 1.32 4.43 4.98
C ILE A 119 -0.09 4.87 4.55
N HIS A 120 -0.77 5.63 5.40
CA HIS A 120 -2.10 6.19 5.20
C HIS A 120 -2.03 7.68 5.44
N PHE A 121 -2.83 8.43 4.69
CA PHE A 121 -2.80 9.88 4.66
C PHE A 121 -4.23 10.43 4.66
N THR A 122 -4.41 11.61 5.22
CA THR A 122 -5.69 12.33 5.17
C THR A 122 -5.99 12.78 3.74
N LYS A 123 -7.26 13.08 3.46
CA LYS A 123 -7.63 13.68 2.17
C LYS A 123 -6.87 14.98 1.91
N ASP A 124 -6.71 15.83 2.92
CA ASP A 124 -6.04 17.12 2.80
C ASP A 124 -4.54 16.97 2.54
N GLU A 125 -3.88 16.01 3.21
CA GLU A 125 -2.49 15.65 2.93
C GLU A 125 -2.32 15.19 1.48
N ILE A 126 -3.21 14.32 0.97
CA ILE A 126 -3.17 13.87 -0.43
C ILE A 126 -3.39 15.04 -1.41
N LEU A 127 -4.32 15.94 -1.13
CA LEU A 127 -4.59 17.12 -1.96
C LEU A 127 -3.39 18.07 -2.00
N ASP A 128 -2.70 18.25 -0.87
CA ASP A 128 -1.48 19.06 -0.81
C ASP A 128 -0.34 18.42 -1.60
N MET A 129 -0.13 17.10 -1.47
CA MET A 129 0.89 16.36 -2.24
C MET A 129 0.72 16.54 -3.74
N ILE A 130 -0.51 16.48 -4.25
CA ILE A 130 -0.76 16.57 -5.70
C ILE A 130 -0.98 18.00 -6.22
N LYS A 131 -0.98 19.01 -5.34
CA LYS A 131 -1.41 20.38 -5.67
C LYS A 131 -0.68 20.96 -6.89
N ASN A 132 0.61 20.69 -6.99
CA ASN A 132 1.49 21.21 -8.04
C ASN A 132 1.74 20.21 -9.18
N GLU A 133 1.11 19.04 -9.13
CA GLU A 133 1.31 17.96 -10.10
C GLU A 133 0.48 18.15 -11.36
N SER A 134 0.81 17.36 -12.38
CA SER A 134 0.10 17.35 -13.65
C SER A 134 -1.36 16.97 -13.49
N THR A 135 -2.22 17.42 -14.41
CA THR A 135 -3.66 17.10 -14.34
C THR A 135 -3.88 15.59 -14.44
N GLN A 136 -3.10 14.87 -15.26
CA GLN A 136 -3.18 13.41 -15.30
C GLN A 136 -2.80 12.75 -13.96
N SER A 137 -1.79 13.26 -13.25
CA SER A 137 -1.41 12.76 -11.92
C SER A 137 -2.46 13.04 -10.85
N LYS A 138 -3.07 14.23 -10.90
CA LYS A 138 -4.19 14.59 -10.02
C LYS A 138 -5.38 13.66 -10.21
N VAL A 139 -5.80 13.44 -11.47
CA VAL A 139 -6.89 12.51 -11.81
C VAL A 139 -6.53 11.08 -11.40
N LEU A 140 -5.33 10.60 -11.73
CA LEU A 140 -4.87 9.27 -11.34
C LEU A 140 -4.96 9.05 -9.83
N THR A 141 -4.43 10.00 -9.05
CA THR A 141 -4.40 9.93 -7.58
C THR A 141 -5.81 9.93 -7.01
N MET A 142 -6.64 10.88 -7.44
CA MET A 142 -7.97 11.03 -6.87
C MET A 142 -8.93 9.91 -7.28
N LEU A 143 -8.78 9.33 -8.47
CA LEU A 143 -9.52 8.12 -8.86
C LEU A 143 -9.17 6.92 -7.97
N ILE A 144 -7.87 6.70 -7.69
CA ILE A 144 -7.42 5.64 -6.77
C ILE A 144 -8.01 5.87 -5.38
N PHE A 145 -7.97 7.12 -4.90
CA PHE A 145 -8.53 7.51 -3.61
C PHE A 145 -10.04 7.28 -3.55
N ASP A 146 -10.80 7.60 -4.59
CA ASP A 146 -12.26 7.40 -4.65
C ASP A 146 -12.68 5.93 -4.89
N GLY A 147 -11.73 5.02 -5.07
CA GLY A 147 -12.00 3.58 -5.18
C GLY A 147 -12.02 3.02 -6.61
N VAL A 148 -11.66 3.83 -7.60
CA VAL A 148 -11.42 3.40 -8.99
C VAL A 148 -9.96 2.97 -9.09
N PHE A 149 -9.69 1.67 -9.13
CA PHE A 149 -8.33 1.15 -9.14
C PHE A 149 -8.21 -0.09 -10.03
N GLY A 150 -8.72 -1.25 -9.60
CA GLY A 150 -8.61 -2.50 -10.33
C GLY A 150 -7.18 -3.07 -10.36
N THR A 151 -7.06 -4.33 -10.78
CA THR A 151 -5.76 -5.00 -10.91
C THR A 151 -4.92 -4.29 -11.95
N GLN A 152 -3.69 -3.89 -11.62
CA GLN A 152 -2.80 -3.12 -12.51
C GLN A 152 -3.46 -1.81 -13.03
N MET A 153 -4.25 -1.15 -12.18
CA MET A 153 -4.95 0.09 -12.53
C MET A 153 -5.93 -0.08 -13.71
N SER A 154 -6.45 -1.29 -13.95
CA SER A 154 -7.27 -1.59 -15.13
C SER A 154 -8.51 -0.72 -15.23
N GLU A 155 -9.17 -0.43 -14.10
CA GLU A 155 -10.39 0.38 -14.05
C GLU A 155 -10.13 1.82 -14.49
N ILE A 156 -8.96 2.37 -14.14
CA ILE A 156 -8.52 3.70 -14.53
C ILE A 156 -8.09 3.71 -16.00
N ARG A 157 -7.32 2.70 -16.41
CA ARG A 157 -6.81 2.58 -17.78
C ARG A 157 -7.93 2.46 -18.80
N ASN A 158 -8.99 1.72 -18.46
CA ASN A 158 -10.10 1.45 -19.34
C ASN A 158 -11.25 2.45 -19.20
N LEU A 159 -11.16 3.44 -18.29
CA LEU A 159 -12.20 4.44 -18.09
C LEU A 159 -12.32 5.34 -19.31
N MET A 160 -13.50 5.38 -19.92
CA MET A 160 -13.79 6.24 -21.08
C MET A 160 -14.51 7.52 -20.67
N LYS A 161 -14.36 8.57 -21.48
CA LYS A 161 -15.02 9.87 -21.26
C LYS A 161 -16.54 9.74 -21.17
N LYS A 162 -17.13 8.81 -21.94
CA LYS A 162 -18.57 8.51 -21.95
C LYS A 162 -19.06 7.83 -20.65
N ASP A 163 -18.16 7.25 -19.86
CA ASP A 163 -18.52 6.54 -18.64
C ASP A 163 -18.72 7.50 -17.45
N ILE A 164 -18.43 8.80 -17.65
CA ILE A 164 -18.56 9.84 -16.63
C ILE A 164 -19.97 10.44 -16.67
N ASN A 165 -20.66 10.40 -15.54
CA ASN A 165 -21.89 11.15 -15.32
C ASN A 165 -21.61 12.41 -14.50
N TRP A 166 -21.53 13.56 -15.17
CA TRP A 166 -21.19 14.84 -14.56
C TRP A 166 -22.21 15.36 -13.56
N GLU A 167 -23.50 15.06 -13.76
CA GLU A 167 -24.58 15.52 -12.88
C GLU A 167 -24.61 14.70 -11.58
N LYS A 168 -24.53 13.37 -11.70
CA LYS A 168 -24.51 12.47 -10.54
C LYS A 168 -23.15 12.42 -9.85
N LYS A 169 -22.10 12.94 -10.49
CA LYS A 169 -20.70 12.84 -10.05
C LYS A 169 -20.29 11.37 -9.87
N THR A 170 -20.63 10.54 -10.85
CA THR A 170 -20.32 9.11 -10.83
C THR A 170 -19.55 8.68 -12.07
N VAL A 171 -18.84 7.56 -11.96
CA VAL A 171 -18.25 6.85 -13.10
C VAL A 171 -18.75 5.41 -13.13
N THR A 172 -18.98 4.90 -14.35
CA THR A 172 -19.38 3.51 -14.58
C THR A 172 -18.16 2.66 -14.88
N ILE A 173 -17.93 1.62 -14.08
CA ILE A 173 -16.74 0.76 -14.20
C ILE A 173 -17.09 -0.53 -14.94
N SER A 174 -16.65 -0.63 -16.19
CA SER A 174 -16.85 -1.80 -17.06
C SER A 174 -16.26 -3.09 -16.45
N ASP A 175 -15.06 -3.01 -15.89
CA ASP A 175 -14.37 -4.11 -15.19
C ASP A 175 -15.17 -4.69 -14.00
N ARG A 176 -16.16 -3.94 -13.49
CA ARG A 176 -17.02 -4.33 -12.35
C ARG A 176 -18.48 -4.55 -12.76
N ASN A 177 -18.73 -5.00 -13.99
CA ASN A 177 -20.07 -5.21 -14.54
C ASN A 177 -20.93 -3.92 -14.53
N GLY A 178 -20.33 -2.77 -14.81
CA GLY A 178 -21.02 -1.49 -14.87
C GLY A 178 -21.36 -0.91 -13.49
N ALA A 179 -20.58 -1.24 -12.46
CA ALA A 179 -20.76 -0.64 -11.14
C ALA A 179 -20.57 0.88 -11.21
N GLU A 180 -21.47 1.65 -10.59
CA GLU A 180 -21.33 3.10 -10.46
C GLU A 180 -20.53 3.44 -9.19
N ILE A 181 -19.49 4.26 -9.33
CA ILE A 181 -18.69 4.77 -8.22
C ILE A 181 -18.90 6.27 -8.12
N LYS A 182 -19.29 6.75 -6.94
CA LYS A 182 -19.41 8.18 -6.65
C LYS A 182 -18.03 8.78 -6.41
N LEU A 183 -17.77 9.89 -7.09
CA LEU A 183 -16.50 10.61 -7.01
C LEU A 183 -16.61 11.81 -6.07
N SER A 184 -15.47 12.23 -5.54
CA SER A 184 -15.33 13.50 -4.83
C SER A 184 -15.42 14.69 -5.80
N ASP A 185 -15.71 15.86 -5.25
CA ASP A 185 -15.87 17.08 -6.05
C ASP A 185 -14.56 17.48 -6.74
N GLU A 186 -13.44 17.27 -6.05
CA GLU A 186 -12.09 17.51 -6.56
C GLU A 186 -11.77 16.58 -7.73
N THR A 187 -12.13 15.29 -7.63
CA THR A 187 -11.96 14.35 -8.74
C THR A 187 -12.74 14.79 -9.97
N ILE A 188 -13.99 15.24 -9.79
CA ILE A 188 -14.82 15.74 -10.89
C ILE A 188 -14.22 16.99 -11.53
N GLU A 189 -13.69 17.91 -10.72
CA GLU A 189 -13.00 19.11 -11.22
C GLU A 189 -11.79 18.75 -12.08
N TYR A 190 -10.91 17.87 -11.58
CA TYR A 190 -9.74 17.43 -12.33
C TYR A 190 -10.10 16.66 -13.60
N LEU A 191 -11.16 15.83 -13.55
CA LEU A 191 -11.66 15.13 -14.72
C LEU A 191 -12.15 16.12 -15.79
N LYS A 192 -12.91 17.16 -15.43
CA LYS A 192 -13.34 18.18 -16.39
C LYS A 192 -12.15 18.82 -17.08
N ILE A 193 -11.18 19.32 -16.31
CA ILE A 193 -9.96 19.95 -16.83
C ILE A 193 -9.22 18.99 -17.77
N LEU A 194 -9.08 17.72 -17.40
CA LEU A 194 -8.37 16.73 -18.21
C LEU A 194 -9.12 16.39 -19.50
N THR A 195 -10.45 16.24 -19.45
CA THR A 195 -11.24 15.84 -20.62
C THR A 195 -11.46 16.97 -21.63
N GLU A 196 -11.38 18.22 -21.19
CA GLU A 196 -11.50 19.42 -22.03
C GLU A 196 -10.15 19.89 -22.60
N SER A 197 -9.02 19.38 -22.06
CA SER A 197 -7.67 19.74 -22.47
C SER A 197 -6.98 18.61 -23.22
N ASN A 198 -6.21 18.95 -24.25
CA ASN A 198 -5.28 18.02 -24.91
C ASN A 198 -3.82 18.26 -24.48
N ILE A 199 -3.59 19.04 -23.42
CA ILE A 199 -2.26 19.38 -22.90
C ILE A 199 -2.16 18.93 -21.45
N ASP A 200 -1.08 18.21 -21.16
CA ASP A 200 -0.68 17.82 -19.80
C ASP A 200 0.62 18.55 -19.45
N ARG A 201 0.55 19.46 -18.47
CA ARG A 201 1.71 20.24 -18.01
C ARG A 201 2.41 19.50 -16.90
N ARG A 202 3.73 19.29 -17.03
CA ARG A 202 4.54 18.60 -16.02
C ARG A 202 5.74 19.42 -15.61
N ARG A 203 6.14 19.24 -14.35
CA ARG A 203 7.41 19.77 -13.86
C ARG A 203 8.56 18.92 -14.40
N THR A 204 9.62 19.58 -14.83
CA THR A 204 10.87 18.93 -15.24
C THR A 204 11.84 18.85 -14.07
N GLU A 205 12.86 18.00 -14.16
CA GLU A 205 13.84 17.79 -13.07
C GLU A 205 14.58 19.08 -12.67
N ASP A 206 14.72 20.03 -13.59
CA ASP A 206 15.32 21.36 -13.35
C ASP A 206 14.32 22.39 -12.77
N GLY A 207 13.10 21.97 -12.43
CA GLY A 207 12.05 22.84 -11.89
C GLY A 207 11.28 23.65 -12.93
N GLY A 208 11.57 23.46 -14.23
CA GLY A 208 10.80 24.03 -15.33
C GLY A 208 9.40 23.42 -15.48
N ILE A 209 8.59 24.00 -16.34
CA ILE A 209 7.28 23.47 -16.74
C ILE A 209 7.34 23.15 -18.23
N LYS A 210 6.90 21.94 -18.59
CA LYS A 210 6.81 21.49 -19.98
C LYS A 210 5.40 21.00 -20.30
N ASP A 211 4.91 21.45 -21.46
CA ASP A 211 3.63 21.04 -22.00
C ASP A 211 3.80 19.78 -22.86
N TYR A 212 3.00 18.76 -22.58
CA TYR A 212 2.93 17.53 -23.36
C TYR A 212 1.58 17.41 -24.03
N VAL A 213 1.58 17.24 -25.36
CA VAL A 213 0.34 17.04 -26.12
C VAL A 213 -0.12 15.61 -25.94
N LEU A 214 -1.40 15.44 -25.58
CA LEU A 214 -2.05 14.16 -25.40
C LEU A 214 -2.71 13.69 -26.69
N VAL A 215 -2.72 12.37 -26.89
CA VAL A 215 -3.50 11.77 -27.96
C VAL A 215 -4.98 12.02 -27.70
N ASN A 216 -5.71 12.48 -28.72
CA ASN A 216 -7.15 12.67 -28.62
C ASN A 216 -7.87 11.34 -28.85
N ASN A 217 -8.15 10.60 -27.78
CA ASN A 217 -8.87 9.34 -27.82
C ASN A 217 -10.05 9.30 -26.83
N ASP A 218 -10.77 8.17 -26.79
CA ASP A 218 -11.98 8.00 -26.00
C ASP A 218 -11.71 7.80 -24.49
N TYR A 219 -10.47 7.47 -24.13
CA TYR A 219 -10.05 7.22 -22.75
C TYR A 219 -9.91 8.53 -21.97
N VAL A 220 -10.16 8.47 -20.66
CA VAL A 220 -9.89 9.59 -19.75
C VAL A 220 -8.40 9.81 -19.60
N MET A 221 -7.65 8.72 -19.40
CA MET A 221 -6.19 8.73 -19.33
C MET A 221 -5.62 8.47 -20.72
N SER A 222 -5.07 9.51 -21.35
CA SER A 222 -4.52 9.42 -22.71
C SER A 222 -2.99 9.47 -22.72
N PRO A 223 -2.32 8.71 -23.60
CA PRO A 223 -0.88 8.76 -23.73
C PRO A 223 -0.43 10.09 -24.33
N VAL A 224 0.84 10.44 -24.09
CA VAL A 224 1.50 11.57 -24.73
C VAL A 224 1.85 11.21 -26.17
N ILE A 225 1.63 12.14 -27.10
CA ILE A 225 2.02 11.96 -28.51
C ILE A 225 3.53 11.73 -28.59
N SER A 226 3.91 10.64 -29.26
CA SER A 226 5.29 10.23 -29.45
C SER A 226 5.44 9.44 -30.75
N GLN A 227 6.66 9.01 -31.09
CA GLN A 227 6.86 8.12 -32.25
C GLN A 227 6.05 6.81 -32.15
N LYS A 228 5.76 6.34 -30.92
CA LYS A 228 5.00 5.11 -30.66
C LYS A 228 3.50 5.34 -30.53
N ALA A 229 3.08 6.47 -29.95
CA ALA A 229 1.68 6.85 -29.79
C ALA A 229 1.40 8.07 -30.67
N ARG A 230 0.94 7.83 -31.90
CA ARG A 230 0.60 8.88 -32.87
C ARG A 230 -0.79 9.47 -32.58
N GLU A 231 -1.19 10.48 -33.35
CA GLU A 231 -2.48 11.18 -33.17
C GLU A 231 -3.70 10.26 -33.29
N ASP A 232 -3.62 9.19 -34.06
CA ASP A 232 -4.68 8.19 -34.28
C ASP A 232 -4.66 7.03 -33.26
N TYR A 233 -3.80 7.09 -32.25
CA TYR A 233 -3.60 6.00 -31.29
C TYR A 233 -4.78 5.85 -30.32
N ASN A 234 -5.64 4.85 -30.58
CA ASN A 234 -6.83 4.59 -29.77
C ASN A 234 -6.68 3.44 -28.77
N GLU A 235 -5.59 3.45 -27.99
CA GLU A 235 -5.36 2.50 -26.91
C GLU A 235 -5.15 3.22 -25.57
N PRO A 236 -5.47 2.54 -24.45
CA PRO A 236 -5.31 3.11 -23.12
C PRO A 236 -3.83 3.26 -22.75
N VAL A 237 -3.53 4.16 -21.81
CA VAL A 237 -2.20 4.26 -21.21
C VAL A 237 -1.81 2.92 -20.57
N SER A 238 -0.54 2.53 -20.73
CA SER A 238 -0.02 1.28 -20.16
C SER A 238 0.14 1.39 -18.64
N TYR A 239 0.02 0.25 -17.94
CA TYR A 239 0.23 0.19 -16.49
C TYR A 239 1.61 0.71 -16.05
N PRO A 240 2.75 0.34 -16.70
CA PRO A 240 4.05 0.88 -16.34
C PRO A 240 4.10 2.41 -16.41
N THR A 241 3.46 3.03 -17.41
CA THR A 241 3.42 4.49 -17.54
C THR A 241 2.65 5.15 -16.39
N LEU A 242 1.49 4.61 -16.01
CA LEU A 242 0.73 5.14 -14.87
C LEU A 242 1.48 4.95 -13.54
N LEU A 243 2.12 3.79 -13.35
CA LEU A 243 2.88 3.52 -12.14
C LEU A 243 4.09 4.45 -12.03
N THR A 244 4.87 4.62 -13.11
CA THR A 244 6.00 5.54 -13.12
C THR A 244 5.55 6.96 -12.81
N ARG A 245 4.43 7.40 -13.40
CA ARG A 245 3.87 8.73 -13.13
C ARG A 245 3.51 8.90 -11.66
N PHE A 246 2.81 7.93 -11.07
CA PHE A 246 2.48 7.94 -9.65
C PHE A 246 3.73 8.06 -8.79
N VAL A 247 4.77 7.27 -9.08
CA VAL A 247 6.00 7.28 -8.30
C VAL A 247 6.80 8.58 -8.49
N SER A 248 6.87 9.13 -9.70
CA SER A 248 7.70 10.31 -9.98
C SER A 248 7.07 11.64 -9.59
N GLU A 249 5.73 11.73 -9.60
CA GLU A 249 5.00 12.98 -9.38
C GLU A 249 4.31 13.02 -8.01
N VAL A 250 3.92 11.87 -7.44
CA VAL A 250 3.13 11.84 -6.20
C VAL A 250 3.94 11.33 -5.02
N ASN A 251 4.87 10.40 -5.25
CA ASN A 251 5.66 9.80 -4.19
C ASN A 251 7.03 10.50 -4.09
N ASP A 252 7.09 11.60 -3.33
CA ASP A 252 8.38 12.19 -2.95
C ASP A 252 9.24 11.16 -2.21
N TYR A 253 10.57 11.27 -2.31
CA TYR A 253 11.52 10.24 -1.87
C TYR A 253 11.41 9.88 -0.38
N ASP A 254 10.90 10.79 0.44
CA ASP A 254 10.73 10.62 1.89
C ASP A 254 9.34 10.09 2.28
N ILE A 255 8.39 10.04 1.35
CA ILE A 255 7.02 9.55 1.58
C ILE A 255 6.90 8.14 1.00
N LYS A 256 6.29 7.21 1.77
CA LYS A 256 6.05 5.81 1.34
C LYS A 256 4.61 5.59 0.88
N LEU A 257 4.12 6.49 0.04
CA LEU A 257 2.77 6.38 -0.51
C LEU A 257 2.77 5.40 -1.69
N THR A 258 1.97 4.34 -1.57
CA THR A 258 1.77 3.38 -2.66
C THR A 258 0.34 3.50 -3.19
N PRO A 259 0.05 3.08 -4.44
CA PRO A 259 -1.33 3.08 -4.94
C PRO A 259 -2.31 2.32 -4.02
N VAL A 260 -1.84 1.22 -3.41
CA VAL A 260 -2.63 0.45 -2.43
C VAL A 260 -2.81 1.22 -1.12
N GLY A 261 -1.77 1.91 -0.64
CA GLY A 261 -1.86 2.77 0.55
C GLY A 261 -2.82 3.94 0.34
N LEU A 262 -2.79 4.55 -0.84
CA LEU A 262 -3.71 5.61 -1.25
C LEU A 262 -5.16 5.12 -1.31
N ASN A 263 -5.40 3.97 -1.96
CA ASN A 263 -6.72 3.38 -2.04
C ASN A 263 -7.29 3.05 -0.64
N ARG A 264 -6.45 2.55 0.27
CA ARG A 264 -6.82 2.32 1.67
C ARG A 264 -7.08 3.63 2.43
N SER A 265 -6.33 4.68 2.14
CA SER A 265 -6.56 6.02 2.72
C SER A 265 -7.96 6.53 2.35
N GLY A 266 -8.38 6.33 1.10
CA GLY A 266 -9.75 6.59 0.66
C GLY A 266 -10.80 5.79 1.42
N MET A 267 -10.56 4.50 1.65
CA MET A 267 -11.48 3.68 2.48
C MET A 267 -11.61 4.22 3.90
N ILE A 268 -10.50 4.63 4.53
CA ILE A 268 -10.51 5.19 5.88
C ILE A 268 -11.27 6.52 5.90
N TYR A 269 -11.06 7.38 4.90
CA TYR A 269 -11.82 8.63 4.73
C TYR A 269 -13.32 8.39 4.60
N GLN A 270 -13.75 7.39 3.82
CA GLN A 270 -15.16 7.01 3.73
C GLN A 270 -15.71 6.48 5.06
N GLY A 271 -14.89 5.71 5.79
CA GLY A 271 -15.21 5.30 7.17
C GLY A 271 -15.49 6.50 8.06
N TYR A 272 -14.55 7.46 8.10
CA TYR A 272 -14.69 8.74 8.79
C TYR A 272 -15.99 9.46 8.39
N LEU A 273 -16.25 9.65 7.10
CA LEU A 273 -17.46 10.33 6.63
C LEU A 273 -18.75 9.65 7.08
N MET A 274 -18.76 8.32 7.17
CA MET A 274 -19.93 7.54 7.57
C MET A 274 -20.12 7.48 9.09
N SER A 275 -19.07 7.69 9.88
CA SER A 275 -19.10 7.61 11.34
C SER A 275 -19.02 8.95 12.05
N LYS A 276 -18.66 10.05 11.37
CA LYS A 276 -18.38 11.36 12.01
C LYS A 276 -19.52 11.91 12.87
N ASP A 277 -20.77 11.61 12.51
CA ASP A 277 -21.95 12.13 13.21
C ASP A 277 -22.48 11.14 14.27
N SER A 278 -22.31 9.83 14.05
CA SER A 278 -22.81 8.77 14.93
C SER A 278 -21.79 8.29 15.96
N GLY A 279 -20.49 8.52 15.72
CA GLY A 279 -19.39 7.90 16.45
C GLY A 279 -19.21 6.40 16.18
N ILE A 280 -20.03 5.80 15.30
CA ILE A 280 -20.08 4.35 15.08
C ILE A 280 -20.02 4.03 13.59
N LEU A 281 -19.08 3.15 13.21
CA LEU A 281 -18.98 2.57 11.88
C LEU A 281 -19.56 1.15 11.85
N THR A 282 -20.81 1.06 11.43
CA THR A 282 -21.60 -0.18 11.41
C THR A 282 -21.11 -1.19 10.38
N LYS A 283 -21.47 -2.47 10.56
CA LYS A 283 -21.18 -3.53 9.57
C LYS A 283 -21.70 -3.23 8.17
N GLU A 284 -22.89 -2.63 8.06
CA GLU A 284 -23.50 -2.33 6.76
C GLU A 284 -22.72 -1.22 6.04
N GLN A 285 -22.32 -0.16 6.76
CA GLN A 285 -21.44 0.89 6.23
C GLN A 285 -20.09 0.32 5.77
N GLN A 286 -19.49 -0.59 6.57
CA GLN A 286 -18.28 -1.30 6.15
C GLN A 286 -18.49 -2.13 4.88
N ARG A 287 -19.68 -2.73 4.71
CA ARG A 287 -20.03 -3.49 3.50
C ARG A 287 -20.13 -2.58 2.27
N ILE A 288 -20.78 -1.42 2.42
CA ILE A 288 -20.88 -0.38 1.37
C ILE A 288 -19.49 0.07 0.94
N ILE A 289 -18.61 0.41 1.90
CA ILE A 289 -17.22 0.77 1.61
C ILE A 289 -16.51 -0.38 0.90
N GLY A 290 -16.66 -1.61 1.39
CA GLY A 290 -16.04 -2.78 0.80
C GLY A 290 -16.47 -3.04 -0.65
N GLU A 291 -17.73 -2.74 -1.00
CA GLU A 291 -18.27 -2.84 -2.36
C GLU A 291 -17.75 -1.72 -3.26
N ASN A 292 -17.77 -0.46 -2.79
CA ASN A 292 -17.27 0.70 -3.52
C ASN A 292 -15.79 0.56 -3.91
N TYR A 293 -14.99 -0.11 -3.07
CA TYR A 293 -13.56 -0.33 -3.32
C TYR A 293 -13.23 -1.75 -3.81
N ASN A 294 -14.24 -2.56 -4.14
CA ASN A 294 -14.08 -3.92 -4.68
C ASN A 294 -13.15 -4.82 -3.84
N THR A 295 -13.32 -4.80 -2.52
CA THR A 295 -12.55 -5.63 -1.57
C THR A 295 -13.08 -7.06 -1.43
N SER A 296 -14.00 -7.44 -2.31
CA SER A 296 -14.65 -8.75 -2.29
C SER A 296 -13.70 -9.90 -2.56
N ARG A 297 -13.95 -11.05 -1.93
CA ARG A 297 -13.37 -12.34 -2.32
C ARG A 297 -14.46 -13.25 -2.86
N TYR A 298 -14.08 -14.10 -3.80
CA TYR A 298 -14.89 -15.25 -4.20
C TYR A 298 -14.59 -16.40 -3.23
N SER A 299 -15.62 -16.87 -2.53
CA SER A 299 -15.55 -18.09 -1.72
C SER A 299 -16.76 -18.96 -2.05
N ALA A 300 -16.53 -20.22 -2.39
CA ALA A 300 -17.58 -21.18 -2.74
C ALA A 300 -18.61 -20.67 -3.77
N GLY A 301 -18.16 -19.95 -4.81
CA GLY A 301 -19.02 -19.42 -5.87
C GLY A 301 -19.84 -18.19 -5.49
N LYS A 302 -19.73 -17.67 -4.27
CA LYS A 302 -20.38 -16.43 -3.84
C LYS A 302 -19.34 -15.31 -3.65
N ARG A 303 -19.66 -14.14 -4.18
CA ARG A 303 -18.89 -12.91 -3.94
C ARG A 303 -19.30 -12.37 -2.58
N ALA A 304 -18.36 -12.27 -1.65
CA ALA A 304 -18.60 -11.71 -0.33
C ALA A 304 -17.49 -10.73 0.04
N ILE A 305 -17.85 -9.64 0.71
CA ILE A 305 -16.87 -8.69 1.26
C ILE A 305 -16.11 -9.35 2.40
N ASN A 306 -14.79 -9.31 2.34
CA ASN A 306 -13.95 -9.81 3.43
C ASN A 306 -13.78 -8.71 4.49
N LEU A 307 -14.78 -8.55 5.37
CA LEU A 307 -14.77 -7.56 6.44
C LEU A 307 -13.57 -7.73 7.39
N SER A 308 -13.17 -8.96 7.68
CA SER A 308 -11.98 -9.23 8.51
C SER A 308 -10.70 -8.65 7.89
N HIS A 309 -10.56 -8.76 6.57
CA HIS A 309 -9.42 -8.18 5.86
C HIS A 309 -9.53 -6.65 5.75
N LEU A 310 -10.73 -6.13 5.47
CA LEU A 310 -11.00 -4.69 5.39
C LEU A 310 -10.63 -3.96 6.69
N ARG A 311 -11.00 -4.53 7.85
CA ARG A 311 -10.74 -3.97 9.17
C ARG A 311 -9.26 -3.91 9.57
N LYS A 312 -8.36 -4.53 8.81
CA LYS A 312 -6.92 -4.38 9.04
C LYS A 312 -6.45 -2.93 8.87
N TRP A 313 -7.14 -2.16 8.03
CA TRP A 313 -6.87 -0.74 7.85
C TRP A 313 -8.08 0.15 8.10
N LEU A 314 -9.31 -0.34 7.91
CA LEU A 314 -10.53 0.37 8.29
C LEU A 314 -10.88 0.04 9.75
N ASN A 315 -10.19 0.67 10.71
CA ASN A 315 -10.36 0.47 12.15
C ASN A 315 -10.31 1.79 12.91
N ALA A 316 -10.69 1.75 14.19
CA ALA A 316 -10.74 2.90 15.08
C ALA A 316 -9.38 3.62 15.17
N ASP A 317 -8.30 2.89 15.49
CA ASP A 317 -6.93 3.43 15.61
C ASP A 317 -6.55 4.29 14.39
N ASN A 318 -6.80 3.81 13.17
CA ASN A 318 -6.46 4.55 11.94
C ASN A 318 -7.38 5.74 11.65
N ILE A 319 -8.67 5.66 12.01
CA ILE A 319 -9.60 6.78 11.81
C ILE A 319 -9.23 7.91 12.79
N GLU A 320 -8.98 7.57 14.05
CA GLU A 320 -8.56 8.50 15.08
C GLU A 320 -7.21 9.14 14.72
N GLU A 321 -6.22 8.35 14.30
CA GLU A 321 -4.89 8.87 13.90
C GLU A 321 -4.96 9.88 12.75
N LEU A 322 -5.86 9.67 11.78
CA LEU A 322 -5.95 10.51 10.59
C LEU A 322 -6.88 11.71 10.75
N TYR A 323 -7.97 11.57 11.52
CA TYR A 323 -9.05 12.55 11.52
C TYR A 323 -9.40 13.09 12.92
N ASP A 324 -8.64 12.70 13.95
CA ASP A 324 -8.77 13.20 15.33
C ASP A 324 -10.19 13.05 15.89
N ILE A 325 -10.81 11.89 15.61
CA ILE A 325 -12.12 11.50 16.16
C ILE A 325 -12.10 10.09 16.75
N GLU A 326 -12.74 9.92 17.91
CA GLU A 326 -12.98 8.59 18.47
C GLU A 326 -14.16 7.92 17.75
N VAL A 327 -13.94 6.70 17.27
CA VAL A 327 -14.95 5.92 16.53
C VAL A 327 -14.97 4.48 17.01
N GLU A 328 -16.17 3.96 17.29
CA GLU A 328 -16.38 2.53 17.48
C GLU A 328 -16.58 1.83 16.11
N VAL A 329 -15.81 0.79 15.83
CA VAL A 329 -15.95 -0.01 14.60
C VAL A 329 -16.53 -1.39 14.93
N GLU A 330 -17.74 -1.67 14.46
CA GLU A 330 -18.41 -2.93 14.75
C GLU A 330 -17.65 -4.14 14.17
N ALA A 331 -17.45 -5.16 15.01
CA ALA A 331 -16.85 -6.45 14.66
C ALA A 331 -17.89 -7.45 14.12
#